data_AF-A0A8C5NU79-F1
#
_entry.id   AF-A0A8C5NU79-F1
#
_cell.length_a   1.000
_cell.length_b   1.000
_cell.length_c   1.000
_cell.angle_alpha   90.00
_cell.angle_beta   90.00
_cell.angle_gamma   90.00
#
_symmetry.space_group_name_H-M   'P 1'
#
loop_
_entity.id
_entity.type
_entity.pdbx_description
1 polymer ?
#
loop_
_entity_poly.entity_id
_entity_poly.type
_entity_poly.pdbx_seq_one_letter_code
_entity_poly.pdbx_strand_id
1 'polypeptide(L)'
;LNQLFRNSSIKSYFSHCQVLAFRSVPDSNHTGVDSLCDFSPLARRVDKVAIYEEFLRMTQNGTQLLNFTLDRKSVLVDGYSGHTNEAASRNSELPFWAIILICLAGLLGLITLLLGCFLVTVCLRKKGGNYQVQHHLGYYLPHLDLRKLQ
;
A
#
# COMPACT_ATOMS: atom_id res chain seq x y z
N LEU A 1 -23.42 26.48 -13.45
CA LEU A 1 -22.22 26.22 -14.28
C LEU A 1 -21.93 27.33 -15.29
N ASN A 2 -22.87 27.71 -16.17
CA ASN A 2 -22.64 28.79 -17.16
C ASN A 2 -22.11 30.09 -16.54
N GLN A 3 -22.79 30.62 -15.52
CA GLN A 3 -22.35 31.83 -14.81
C GLN A 3 -20.99 31.63 -14.13
N LEU A 4 -20.75 30.44 -13.57
CA LEU A 4 -19.49 30.11 -12.90
C LEU A 4 -18.32 30.20 -13.89
N PHE A 5 -18.39 29.52 -15.03
CA PHE A 5 -17.30 29.53 -15.99
C PHE A 5 -17.18 30.86 -16.76
N ARG A 6 -18.26 31.62 -16.95
CA ARG A 6 -18.19 32.99 -17.49
C ARG A 6 -17.44 33.96 -16.58
N ASN A 7 -17.45 33.72 -15.28
CA ASN A 7 -16.75 34.53 -14.27
C ASN A 7 -15.38 33.95 -13.87
N SER A 8 -14.95 32.87 -14.53
CA SER A 8 -13.73 32.13 -14.22
C SER A 8 -12.50 32.73 -14.92
N SER A 9 -11.31 32.26 -14.54
CA SER A 9 -10.04 32.58 -15.20
C SER A 9 -9.97 32.02 -16.64
N ILE A 10 -10.72 30.94 -16.92
CA ILE A 10 -10.77 30.27 -18.23
C ILE A 10 -11.93 30.74 -19.12
N LYS A 11 -12.62 31.83 -18.74
CA LYS A 11 -13.81 32.35 -19.43
C LYS A 11 -13.62 32.59 -20.94
N SER A 12 -12.42 32.94 -21.39
CA SER A 12 -12.11 33.17 -22.81
C SER A 12 -12.20 31.91 -23.66
N TYR A 13 -12.10 30.74 -23.04
CA TYR A 13 -12.17 29.44 -23.70
C TYR A 13 -13.53 28.78 -23.49
N PHE A 14 -14.33 29.26 -22.53
CA PHE A 14 -15.63 28.68 -22.20
C PHE A 14 -16.70 29.09 -23.21
N SER A 15 -17.46 28.12 -23.70
CA SER A 15 -18.63 28.38 -24.57
C SER A 15 -19.93 28.33 -23.76
N HIS A 16 -20.32 27.13 -23.33
CA HIS A 16 -21.53 26.92 -22.53
C HIS A 16 -21.48 25.57 -21.80
N CYS A 17 -22.36 25.39 -20.83
CA CYS A 17 -22.67 24.10 -20.22
C CYS A 17 -24.15 23.79 -20.35
N GLN A 18 -24.48 22.53 -20.57
CA GLN A 18 -25.82 21.97 -20.55
C GLN A 18 -25.91 20.89 -19.46
N VAL A 19 -26.96 20.93 -18.64
CA VAL A 19 -27.28 19.82 -17.74
C VAL A 19 -27.99 18.75 -18.55
N LEU A 20 -27.44 17.54 -18.56
CA LEU A 20 -27.97 16.40 -19.29
C LEU A 20 -28.95 15.60 -18.44
N ALA A 21 -28.61 15.37 -17.17
CA ALA A 21 -29.40 14.57 -16.26
C ALA A 21 -29.20 14.95 -14.80
N PHE A 22 -30.25 14.72 -14.01
CA PHE A 22 -30.18 14.60 -12.57
C PHE A 22 -30.32 13.12 -12.21
N ARG A 23 -29.42 12.60 -11.39
CA ARG A 23 -29.38 11.19 -10.99
C ARG A 23 -29.58 11.05 -9.50
N SER A 24 -30.31 10.01 -9.09
CA SER A 24 -30.30 9.59 -7.69
C SER A 24 -28.93 9.01 -7.34
N VAL A 25 -28.41 9.36 -6.17
CA VAL A 25 -27.20 8.76 -5.62
C VAL A 25 -27.62 7.69 -4.61
N PRO A 26 -27.27 6.41 -4.82
CA PRO A 26 -27.64 5.32 -3.91
C PRO A 26 -27.25 5.65 -2.46
N ASP A 27 -28.09 5.22 -1.52
CA ASP A 27 -27.84 5.31 -0.08
C ASP A 27 -27.58 6.74 0.45
N SER A 28 -28.04 7.77 -0.28
CA SER A 28 -27.91 9.16 0.14
C SER A 28 -29.10 10.01 -0.30
N ASN A 29 -29.22 11.19 0.31
CA ASN A 29 -30.15 12.24 -0.12
C ASN A 29 -29.51 13.20 -1.15
N HIS A 30 -28.38 12.82 -1.74
CA HIS A 30 -27.69 13.63 -2.73
C HIS A 30 -28.29 13.44 -4.12
N THR A 31 -28.15 14.47 -4.95
CA THR A 31 -28.50 14.44 -6.37
C THR A 31 -27.23 14.54 -7.20
N GLY A 32 -26.96 13.52 -8.01
CA GLY A 32 -25.92 13.55 -9.02
C GLY A 32 -26.34 14.47 -10.17
N VAL A 33 -25.38 15.22 -10.72
CA VAL A 33 -25.62 16.14 -11.83
C VAL A 33 -24.66 15.79 -12.95
N ASP A 34 -25.21 15.40 -14.10
CA ASP A 34 -24.41 15.21 -15.31
C ASP A 34 -24.54 16.46 -16.17
N SER A 35 -23.40 17.05 -16.51
CA SER A 35 -23.35 18.24 -17.36
C SER A 35 -22.27 18.12 -18.43
N LEU A 36 -22.63 18.51 -19.65
CA LEU A 36 -21.68 18.67 -20.75
C LEU A 36 -21.29 20.14 -20.84
N CYS A 37 -19.99 20.42 -20.81
CA CYS A 37 -19.45 21.78 -20.91
C CYS A 37 -18.51 21.87 -22.12
N ASP A 38 -18.81 22.78 -23.04
CA ASP A 38 -18.01 22.99 -24.25
C ASP A 38 -16.99 24.10 -24.03
N PHE A 39 -15.75 23.78 -24.36
CA PHE A 39 -14.61 24.69 -24.36
C PHE A 39 -14.01 24.75 -25.77
N SER A 40 -13.60 25.94 -26.21
CA SER A 40 -13.05 26.18 -27.54
C SER A 40 -11.76 25.38 -27.77
N PRO A 41 -11.60 24.72 -28.93
CA PRO A 41 -10.42 23.90 -29.25
C PRO A 41 -9.13 24.71 -29.42
N LEU A 42 -9.21 26.04 -29.52
CA LEU A 42 -8.04 26.93 -29.42
C LEU A 42 -7.37 26.85 -28.03
N ALA A 43 -8.04 26.23 -27.07
CA ALA A 43 -7.57 26.04 -25.71
C ALA A 43 -6.57 24.88 -25.58
N ARG A 44 -5.41 24.98 -26.26
CA ARG A 44 -4.23 24.16 -25.92
C ARG A 44 -3.87 24.21 -24.42
N ARG A 45 -4.39 25.20 -23.69
CA ARG A 45 -4.19 25.45 -22.25
C ARG A 45 -5.32 24.96 -21.33
N VAL A 46 -6.46 24.49 -21.84
CA VAL A 46 -7.58 24.06 -20.98
C VAL A 46 -7.78 22.56 -21.15
N ASP A 47 -7.13 21.80 -20.29
CA ASP A 47 -7.37 20.37 -20.15
C ASP A 47 -8.35 20.09 -18.99
N LYS A 48 -8.72 18.82 -18.82
CA LYS A 48 -9.63 18.38 -17.75
C LYS A 48 -9.12 18.72 -16.34
N VAL A 49 -7.80 18.81 -16.15
CA VAL A 49 -7.18 19.19 -14.88
C VAL A 49 -7.42 20.66 -14.60
N ALA A 50 -7.15 21.53 -15.57
CA ALA A 50 -7.39 22.97 -15.46
C ALA A 50 -8.87 23.29 -15.21
N ILE A 51 -9.79 22.60 -15.89
CA ILE A 51 -11.24 22.75 -15.66
C ILE A 51 -11.61 22.33 -14.24
N TYR A 52 -11.08 21.20 -13.77
CA TYR A 52 -11.33 20.70 -12.42
C TYR A 52 -10.82 21.68 -11.34
N GLU A 53 -9.57 22.14 -11.46
CA GLU A 53 -8.98 23.09 -10.51
C GLU A 53 -9.72 24.43 -10.51
N GLU A 54 -10.08 24.93 -11.69
CA GLU A 54 -10.85 26.17 -11.80
C GLU A 54 -12.26 26.01 -11.21
N PHE A 55 -12.90 24.86 -11.41
CA PHE A 55 -14.17 24.54 -10.78
C PHE A 55 -14.05 24.56 -9.25
N LEU A 56 -13.04 23.89 -8.68
CA LEU A 56 -12.80 23.90 -7.23
C LEU A 56 -12.55 25.33 -6.72
N ARG A 57 -11.70 26.09 -7.42
CA ARG A 57 -11.40 27.49 -7.06
C ARG A 57 -12.66 28.36 -7.01
N MET A 58 -13.57 28.17 -7.96
CA MET A 58 -14.81 28.94 -8.07
C MET A 58 -15.94 28.45 -7.14
N THR A 59 -15.79 27.26 -6.53
CA THR A 59 -16.84 26.62 -5.70
C THR A 59 -16.42 26.38 -4.24
N GLN A 60 -15.55 27.24 -3.69
CA GLN A 60 -15.01 27.07 -2.34
C GLN A 60 -14.44 25.66 -2.13
N ASN A 61 -13.52 25.27 -3.01
CA ASN A 61 -12.90 23.95 -3.03
C ASN A 61 -13.90 22.79 -3.26
N GLY A 62 -14.90 23.00 -4.13
CA GLY A 62 -15.87 21.96 -4.49
C GLY A 62 -16.93 21.69 -3.42
N THR A 63 -17.17 22.63 -2.51
CA THR A 63 -18.14 22.45 -1.40
C THR A 63 -19.39 23.32 -1.56
N GLN A 64 -19.33 24.39 -2.35
CA GLN A 64 -20.47 25.29 -2.52
C GLN A 64 -20.55 25.84 -3.95
N LEU A 65 -21.67 25.61 -4.61
CA LEU A 65 -22.00 26.14 -5.92
C LEU A 65 -23.26 26.98 -5.83
N LEU A 66 -23.11 28.31 -5.78
CA LEU A 66 -24.20 29.24 -5.51
C LEU A 66 -24.95 28.84 -4.22
N ASN A 67 -26.23 28.45 -4.35
CA ASN A 67 -27.11 28.02 -3.28
C ASN A 67 -27.11 26.49 -3.05
N PHE A 68 -26.26 25.74 -3.74
CA PHE A 68 -26.14 24.30 -3.62
C PHE A 68 -24.87 23.93 -2.87
N THR A 69 -25.01 23.06 -1.87
CA THR A 69 -23.87 22.39 -1.24
C THR A 69 -23.43 21.22 -2.11
N LEU A 70 -22.13 21.04 -2.26
CA LEU A 70 -21.53 19.97 -3.05
C LEU A 70 -20.67 19.07 -2.16
N ASP A 71 -20.58 17.80 -2.53
CA ASP A 71 -19.55 16.91 -2.00
C ASP A 71 -18.31 17.00 -2.88
N ARG A 72 -17.23 17.59 -2.36
CA ARG A 72 -15.94 17.74 -3.05
C ARG A 72 -15.45 16.42 -3.65
N LYS A 73 -15.63 15.31 -2.94
CA LYS A 73 -15.13 13.99 -3.38
C LYS A 73 -15.93 13.41 -4.55
N SER A 74 -17.14 13.93 -4.78
CA SER A 74 -18.01 13.52 -5.88
C SER A 74 -17.74 14.25 -7.20
N VAL A 75 -16.94 15.32 -7.18
CA VAL A 75 -16.65 16.13 -8.37
C VAL A 75 -15.76 15.35 -9.34
N LEU A 76 -16.22 15.21 -10.59
CA LEU A 76 -15.53 14.51 -11.67
C LEU A 76 -15.62 15.34 -12.96
N VAL A 77 -14.49 15.54 -13.62
CA VAL A 77 -14.41 16.22 -14.93
C VAL A 77 -13.80 15.25 -15.93
N ASP A 78 -14.61 14.72 -16.85
CA ASP A 78 -14.16 13.81 -17.90
C ASP A 78 -13.25 12.67 -17.37
N GLY A 79 -13.72 12.01 -16.31
CA GLY A 79 -13.00 10.93 -15.62
C GLY A 79 -11.85 11.38 -14.72
N TYR A 80 -11.52 12.67 -14.64
CA TYR A 80 -10.51 13.20 -13.73
C TYR A 80 -11.14 13.65 -12.40
N SER A 81 -10.55 13.17 -11.29
CA SER A 81 -10.82 13.64 -9.93
C SER A 81 -9.50 13.90 -9.19
N GLY A 82 -9.47 14.79 -8.21
CA GLY A 82 -8.25 15.14 -7.47
C GLY A 82 -7.61 13.95 -6.73
N HIS A 83 -8.39 12.89 -6.46
CA HIS A 83 -7.92 11.65 -5.84
C HIS A 83 -7.22 10.70 -6.82
N THR A 84 -7.28 10.91 -8.14
CA THR A 84 -6.63 10.00 -9.11
C THR A 84 -5.10 9.99 -8.98
N ASN A 85 -4.49 11.08 -8.52
CA ASN A 85 -3.06 11.12 -8.17
C ASN A 85 -2.77 10.38 -6.84
N GLU A 86 -3.75 10.28 -5.95
CA GLU A 86 -3.65 9.51 -4.71
C GLU A 86 -3.93 8.02 -4.92
N ALA A 87 -4.74 7.63 -5.90
CA ALA A 87 -4.97 6.23 -6.24
C ALA A 87 -3.70 5.55 -6.82
N ALA A 88 -2.85 6.30 -7.51
CA ALA A 88 -1.52 5.83 -7.89
C ALA A 88 -0.58 5.67 -6.67
N SER A 89 -0.80 6.45 -5.61
CA SER A 89 0.01 6.44 -4.37
C SER A 89 -0.47 5.41 -3.34
N ARG A 90 -1.78 5.14 -3.26
CA ARG A 90 -2.39 4.14 -2.35
C ARG A 90 -2.10 2.69 -2.70
N ASN A 91 -1.42 2.43 -3.82
CA ASN A 91 -0.89 1.10 -4.13
C ASN A 91 0.30 0.71 -3.23
N SER A 92 0.75 1.59 -2.33
CA SER A 92 1.84 1.34 -1.39
C SER A 92 1.37 1.08 0.05
N GLU A 93 0.06 1.14 0.32
CA GLU A 93 -0.48 0.88 1.65
C GLU A 93 -0.59 -0.64 1.84
N LEU A 94 0.44 -1.26 2.43
CA LEU A 94 0.40 -2.68 2.75
C LEU A 94 -0.88 -2.99 3.55
N PRO A 95 -1.74 -3.92 3.09
CA PRO A 95 -2.97 -4.23 3.78
C PRO A 95 -2.64 -4.72 5.19
N PHE A 96 -3.50 -4.42 6.18
CA PHE A 96 -3.31 -4.86 7.56
C PHE A 96 -3.02 -6.37 7.68
N TRP A 97 -3.56 -7.18 6.77
CA TRP A 97 -3.25 -8.60 6.64
C TRP A 97 -1.75 -8.89 6.43
N ALA A 98 -1.02 -8.05 5.69
CA ALA A 98 0.42 -8.21 5.47
C ALA A 98 1.22 -8.09 6.78
N ILE A 99 0.81 -7.20 7.69
CA ILE A 99 1.43 -7.06 9.02
C ILE A 99 1.20 -8.35 9.83
N ILE A 100 -0.02 -8.90 9.78
CA ILE A 100 -0.36 -10.16 10.45
C ILE A 100 0.51 -11.31 9.91
N LEU A 101 0.66 -11.41 8.58
CA LEU A 101 1.49 -12.44 7.94
C LEU A 101 2.98 -12.33 8.32
N ILE A 102 3.52 -11.12 8.38
CA ILE A 102 4.92 -10.88 8.80
C ILE A 102 5.11 -11.33 10.26
N CYS A 103 4.19 -10.95 11.15
CA CYS A 103 4.23 -11.35 12.56
C CYS A 103 4.13 -12.88 12.72
N LEU A 104 3.24 -13.53 11.99
CA LEU A 104 3.07 -14.99 12.01
C LEU A 104 4.34 -15.71 11.51
N ALA A 105 4.93 -15.24 10.41
CA ALA A 105 6.17 -15.81 9.88
C ALA A 105 7.34 -15.70 10.89
N GLY A 106 7.48 -14.53 11.53
CA GLY A 106 8.50 -14.32 12.57
C GLY A 106 8.30 -15.23 13.78
N LEU A 107 7.05 -15.37 14.24
CA LEU A 107 6.71 -16.21 15.40
C LEU A 107 6.93 -17.70 15.12
N LEU A 108 6.53 -18.18 13.94
CA LEU A 108 6.80 -19.56 13.50
C LEU A 108 8.30 -19.83 13.37
N GLY A 109 9.06 -18.87 12.85
CA GLY A 109 10.52 -18.96 12.77
C GLY A 109 11.18 -19.07 14.16
N LEU A 110 10.76 -18.23 15.11
CA LEU A 110 11.24 -18.26 16.49
C LEU A 110 10.93 -19.62 17.16
N ILE A 111 9.69 -20.11 17.03
CA ILE A 111 9.28 -21.41 17.58
C ILE A 111 10.13 -22.53 16.99
N THR A 112 10.33 -22.53 15.67
CA THR A 112 11.14 -23.53 14.98
C THR A 112 12.59 -23.50 15.45
N LEU A 113 13.16 -22.30 15.65
CA LEU A 113 14.51 -22.13 16.17
C LEU A 113 14.65 -22.65 17.61
N LEU A 114 13.67 -22.34 18.48
CA LEU A 114 13.65 -22.81 19.86
C LEU A 114 13.52 -24.34 19.94
N LEU A 115 12.62 -24.93 19.16
CA LEU A 115 12.47 -26.39 19.06
C LEU A 115 13.74 -27.04 18.50
N GLY A 116 14.35 -26.46 17.48
CA GLY A 116 15.62 -26.93 16.92
C GLY A 116 16.75 -26.88 17.95
N CYS A 117 16.90 -25.77 18.68
CA CYS A 117 17.88 -25.64 19.76
C CYS A 117 17.63 -26.64 20.90
N PHE A 118 16.37 -26.81 21.30
CA PHE A 118 15.97 -27.79 22.30
C PHE A 118 16.29 -29.22 21.84
N LEU A 119 16.00 -29.58 20.60
CA LEU A 119 16.35 -30.88 20.03
C LEU A 119 17.87 -31.08 19.95
N VAL A 120 18.64 -30.08 19.54
CA VAL A 120 20.11 -30.17 19.51
C VAL A 120 20.67 -30.34 20.92
N THR A 121 20.19 -29.58 21.90
CA THR A 121 20.64 -29.70 23.30
C THR A 121 20.25 -31.05 23.91
N VAL A 122 19.03 -31.55 23.65
CA VAL A 122 18.59 -32.88 24.08
C VAL A 122 19.35 -33.99 23.35
N CYS A 123 19.61 -33.86 22.05
CA CYS A 123 20.40 -34.81 21.28
C CYS A 123 21.87 -34.82 21.70
N LEU A 124 22.45 -33.67 22.05
CA LEU A 124 23.79 -33.57 22.63
C LEU A 124 23.82 -34.18 24.04
N ARG A 125 22.80 -33.94 24.87
CA ARG A 125 22.65 -34.60 26.18
C ARG A 125 22.44 -36.10 26.05
N LYS A 126 21.69 -36.56 25.04
CA LYS A 126 21.46 -37.98 24.72
C LYS A 126 22.72 -38.63 24.17
N LYS A 127 23.48 -37.93 23.32
CA LYS A 127 24.82 -38.35 22.86
C LYS A 127 25.81 -38.36 24.01
N GLY A 128 25.54 -37.58 25.05
CA GLY A 128 26.29 -37.57 26.30
C GLY A 128 25.95 -38.53 27.40
N GLY A 129 24.92 -39.34 27.20
CA GLY A 129 24.74 -40.57 27.96
C GLY A 129 25.54 -41.75 27.41
N ASN A 130 26.22 -41.61 26.27
CA ASN A 130 26.92 -42.71 25.58
C ASN A 130 28.46 -42.59 25.55
N TYR A 131 29.04 -41.63 26.29
CA TYR A 131 30.50 -41.56 26.50
C TYR A 131 30.90 -41.99 27.91
N GLN A 132 30.35 -43.11 28.37
CA GLN A 132 30.92 -43.85 29.49
C GLN A 132 31.00 -45.34 29.12
N VAL A 133 32.22 -45.86 29.25
CA VAL A 133 32.67 -47.26 29.13
C VAL A 133 32.96 -47.78 27.71
N GLN A 134 34.20 -47.57 27.24
CA GLN A 134 34.87 -48.54 26.37
C GLN A 134 36.22 -48.92 26.98
N HIS A 135 36.20 -49.98 27.78
CA HIS A 135 37.40 -50.68 28.22
C HIS A 135 37.63 -51.90 27.31
N HIS A 136 38.85 -51.95 26.76
CA HIS A 136 39.68 -53.15 26.56
C HIS A 136 39.56 -53.93 25.23
N LEU A 137 40.49 -53.69 24.28
CA LEU A 137 41.29 -54.75 23.64
C LEU A 137 42.49 -54.21 22.81
N GLY A 138 43.72 -54.48 23.29
CA GLY A 138 44.99 -54.64 22.55
C GLY A 138 45.54 -53.47 21.69
N TYR A 139 46.80 -53.04 21.74
CA TYR A 139 48.05 -53.62 22.23
C TYR A 139 49.02 -52.48 22.57
N TYR A 140 49.70 -52.58 23.70
CA TYR A 140 50.91 -51.79 23.98
C TYR A 140 52.07 -52.36 23.18
N LEU A 141 52.76 -51.51 22.41
CA LEU A 141 54.10 -51.77 21.89
C LEU A 141 55.08 -50.76 22.51
N PRO A 142 55.68 -51.05 23.69
CA PRO A 142 56.75 -50.23 24.22
C PRO A 142 58.03 -50.54 23.43
N HIS A 143 58.61 -49.49 22.88
CA HIS A 143 59.94 -49.50 22.29
C HIS A 143 60.94 -49.99 23.35
N LEU A 144 61.44 -51.20 23.15
CA LEU A 144 62.45 -51.84 23.97
C LEU A 144 63.77 -51.06 23.78
N ASP A 145 64.23 -50.37 24.80
CA ASP A 145 65.65 -50.02 24.88
C ASP A 145 66.17 -50.28 26.28
N LEU A 146 66.70 -51.50 26.47
CA LEU A 146 67.65 -51.79 27.52
C LEU A 146 68.53 -52.96 27.11
N ARG A 147 69.61 -52.67 26.36
CA ARG A 147 70.85 -53.45 26.49
C ARG A 147 72.09 -52.67 26.02
N LYS A 148 72.63 -51.84 26.92
CA LYS A 148 74.05 -51.95 27.32
C LYS A 148 74.08 -51.85 28.84
N LEU A 149 73.91 -52.96 29.56
CA LEU A 149 74.98 -53.85 30.05
C LEU A 149 76.07 -53.08 30.81
N GLN A 150 76.07 -53.35 32.13
CA GLN A 150 77.24 -53.58 32.99
C GLN A 150 78.17 -52.40 33.29
#